data_AF-R0KAT1-F1
#
_entry.id   AF-R0KAT1-F1
#
_cell.length_a   1.000
_cell.length_b   1.000
_cell.length_c   1.000
_cell.angle_alpha   90.00
_cell.angle_beta   90.00
_cell.angle_gamma   90.00
#
_symmetry.space_group_name_H-M   'P 1'
#
loop_
_entity.id
_entity.type
_entity.pdbx_description
1 polymer ?
#
loop_
_entity_poly.entity_id
_entity_poly.type
_entity_poly.pdbx_seq_one_letter_code
_entity_poly.pdbx_strand_id
1 'polypeptide(L)' 'MKFTREHSGKKRTRNIDGLAKEGVRLSQHIAAASVCTPSRAAFLTGRYPIRSGWASL' A
#
# COMPACT_ATOMS: atom_id res chain seq x y z
N MET A 1 -19.91 2.95 11.44
CA MET A 1 -18.55 2.41 11.26
C MET A 1 -17.62 3.53 10.77
N LYS A 2 -16.98 4.31 11.66
CA LYS A 2 -15.99 5.34 11.27
C LYS A 2 -14.73 5.13 12.12
N PHE A 3 -13.77 4.39 11.58
CA PHE A 3 -12.46 4.20 12.20
C PHE A 3 -11.54 5.35 11.81
N THR A 4 -11.85 6.58 12.26
CA THR A 4 -10.93 7.72 12.16
C THR A 4 -10.02 7.70 13.38
N ARG A 5 -8.98 6.87 13.35
CA ARG A 5 -7.89 6.93 14.33
C ARG A 5 -7.14 8.26 14.16
N GLU A 6 -7.19 9.13 15.16
CA GLU A 6 -6.32 10.29 15.26
C GLU A 6 -4.85 9.83 15.25
N HIS A 7 -4.15 10.11 14.16
CA HIS A 7 -2.69 9.99 14.09
C HIS A 7 -2.10 11.33 14.52
N SER A 8 -1.49 11.36 15.72
CA SER A 8 -0.79 12.50 16.36
C SER A 8 0.39 13.09 15.55
N GLY A 9 0.53 12.74 14.27
CA GLY A 9 1.59 13.20 13.36
C GLY A 9 1.10 13.41 11.92
N LYS A 10 -0.17 13.78 11.74
CA LYS A 10 -0.79 13.91 10.41
C LYS A 10 -0.14 15.05 9.59
N LYS A 11 0.75 14.70 8.66
CA LYS A 11 1.24 15.60 7.61
C LYS A 11 0.05 16.07 6.76
N ARG A 12 -0.01 17.37 6.43
CA ARG A 12 -1.07 17.90 5.56
C ARG A 12 -0.85 17.44 4.13
N THR A 13 -1.76 16.62 3.60
CA THR A 13 -1.69 16.07 2.24
C THR A 13 -3.04 16.23 1.54
N ARG A 14 -3.42 17.49 1.25
CA ARG A 14 -4.79 17.86 0.81
C ARG A 14 -5.32 17.01 -0.35
N ASN A 15 -4.50 16.71 -1.35
CA ASN A 15 -4.95 15.94 -2.52
C ASN A 15 -5.18 14.46 -2.17
N ILE A 16 -4.29 13.85 -1.39
CA ILE A 16 -4.42 12.44 -0.94
C ILE A 16 -5.56 12.29 0.08
N ASP A 17 -5.71 13.27 0.97
CA ASP A 17 -6.83 13.35 1.91
C ASP A 17 -8.19 13.46 1.17
N GLY A 18 -8.24 14.11 0.00
CA GLY A 18 -9.43 14.15 -0.87
C GLY A 18 -9.76 12.77 -1.44
N LEU A 19 -8.78 12.10 -2.05
CA LEU A 19 -8.94 10.74 -2.58
C LEU A 19 -9.40 9.73 -1.51
N ALA A 20 -8.90 9.86 -0.29
CA ALA A 20 -9.30 8.99 0.83
C ALA A 20 -10.73 9.25 1.33
N LYS A 21 -11.31 10.43 1.08
CA LYS A 21 -12.70 10.77 1.43
C LYS A 21 -13.69 10.31 0.38
N GLU A 22 -13.31 10.39 -0.89
CA GLU A 22 -14.16 10.01 -2.03
C GLU A 22 -14.09 8.50 -2.32
N GLY A 23 -12.95 7.87 -2.05
CA GLY A 23 -12.72 6.45 -2.31
C GLY A 23 -12.70 5.56 -1.06
N VAL A 24 -12.12 4.36 -1.22
CA VAL A 24 -11.93 3.39 -0.14
C VAL A 24 -10.51 3.47 0.40
N ARG A 25 -10.38 3.74 1.71
CA ARG A 25 -9.09 3.75 2.41
C ARG A 25 -8.78 2.36 2.97
N LEU A 26 -7.76 1.69 2.42
CA LEU A 26 -7.22 0.45 2.97
C LEU A 26 -6.32 0.77 4.19
N SER A 27 -6.73 0.36 5.38
CA SER A 27 -5.93 0.49 6.61
C SER A 27 -4.84 -0.59 6.72
N GLN A 28 -5.02 -1.72 6.04
CA GLN A 28 -4.12 -2.88 6.08
C GLN A 28 -3.67 -3.28 4.67
N HIS A 29 -3.06 -2.33 3.95
CA HIS A 29 -2.42 -2.64 2.67
C HIS A 29 -1.01 -3.17 2.92
N ILE A 30 -0.82 -4.49 2.81
CA ILE A 30 0.44 -5.17 3.07
C ILE A 30 1.17 -5.40 1.75
N ALA A 31 2.40 -4.89 1.64
CA ALA A 31 3.25 -5.14 0.48
C ALA A 31 3.74 -6.60 0.47
N ALA A 32 3.78 -7.23 -0.70
CA ALA A 32 4.21 -8.62 -0.85
C ALA A 32 5.71 -8.84 -0.54
N ALA A 33 6.51 -7.78 -0.55
CA ALA A 33 7.91 -7.76 -0.11
C ALA A 33 8.30 -6.35 0.38
N SER A 34 9.34 -6.27 1.22
CA SER A 34 9.88 -5.01 1.75
C SER A 34 10.85 -4.29 0.79
N VAL A 35 11.14 -4.88 -0.37
CA VAL A 35 12.07 -4.33 -1.37
C VAL A 35 11.39 -4.06 -2.70
N CYS A 36 11.90 -3.06 -3.41
CA CYS A 36 11.18 -2.36 -4.48
C CYS A 36 10.82 -3.27 -5.66
N THR A 37 11.76 -4.11 -6.09
CA THR A 37 11.64 -5.01 -7.23
C THR A 37 10.59 -6.12 -7.03
N PRO A 38 10.66 -6.95 -5.97
CA PRO A 38 9.65 -7.98 -5.72
C PRO A 38 8.28 -7.40 -5.36
N SER A 39 8.22 -6.25 -4.66
CA SER A 39 6.95 -5.60 -4.34
C SER A 39 6.22 -5.14 -5.62
N ARG A 40 6.93 -4.46 -6.53
CA ARG A 40 6.38 -4.06 -7.83
C ARG A 40 6.04 -5.25 -8.72
N ALA A 41 6.90 -6.26 -8.78
CA ALA A 41 6.64 -7.46 -9.56
C ALA A 41 5.35 -8.15 -9.10
N ALA A 42 5.13 -8.28 -7.79
CA ALA A 42 3.92 -8.88 -7.27
C ALA A 42 2.67 -8.03 -7.51
N PHE A 43 2.79 -6.71 -7.41
CA PHE A 43 1.69 -5.79 -7.69
C PHE A 43 1.27 -5.83 -9.17
N LEU A 44 2.23 -5.85 -10.11
CA LEU A 44 1.95 -5.83 -11.55
C LEU A 44 1.49 -7.18 -12.09
N THR A 45 2.00 -8.29 -11.54
CA THR A 45 1.70 -9.65 -12.05
C THR A 45 0.60 -10.37 -11.28
N GLY A 46 0.19 -9.84 -10.11
CA GLY A 46 -0.73 -10.51 -9.19
C GLY A 46 -0.18 -11.81 -8.60
N ARG A 47 1.12 -12.10 -8.80
CA ARG A 47 1.78 -13.32 -8.32
C ARG A 47 2.70 -12.97 -7.16
N TYR A 48 2.75 -13.85 -6.16
CA TYR A 48 3.70 -13.70 -5.08
C TYR A 48 5.15 -13.61 -5.61
N PRO A 49 6.02 -12.76 -5.04
CA PRO A 49 7.35 -12.52 -5.59
C PRO A 49 8.19 -13.78 -5.74
N ILE A 50 8.04 -14.73 -4.81
CA ILE A 50 8.70 -16.04 -4.83
C ILE A 50 8.33 -16.88 -6.06
N ARG A 51 7.11 -16.73 -6.58
CA ARG A 51 6.64 -17.44 -7.78
C ARG A 51 6.93 -16.68 -9.07
N SER A 52 7.34 -15.42 -8.97
CA SER A 52 7.60 -14.55 -10.13
C SER A 52 9.09 -14.51 -10.49
N GLY A 53 9.97 -15.09 -9.67
CA GLY A 53 11.43 -15.08 -9.90
C GLY A 53 12.13 -13.76 -9.53
N TRP A 54 11.42 -12.82 -8.89
CA TRP A 54 11.94 -11.49 -8.52
C TRP A 54 12.34 -11.40 -7.03
N ALA A 55 12.40 -12.53 -6.33
CA ALA A 55 12.72 -12.62 -4.90
C ALA A 55 14.22 -12.88 -4.62
N SER A 56 15.06 -12.99 -5.65
CA SER A 56 16.46 -13.43 -5.56
C SER A 56 17.47 -12.37 -6.01
N LEU A 57 17.24 -11.09 -5.70
CA LEU A 57 18.21 -10.00 -5.89
C LEU A 57 18.78 -9.56 -4.55
#